data_AF-A0A4S4ZZT4-F1
#
_entry.id   AF-A0A4S4ZZT4-F1
#
_cell.length_a   1.000
_cell.length_b   1.000
_cell.length_c   1.000
_cell.angle_alpha   90.00
_cell.angle_beta   90.00
_cell.angle_gamma   90.00
#
_symmetry.space_group_name_H-M   'P 1'
#
loop_
_entity.id
_entity.type
_entity.pdbx_description
1 polymer ?
#
loop_
_entity_poly.entity_id
_entity_poly.type
_entity_poly.pdbx_seq_one_letter_code
_entity_poly.pdbx_strand_id
1 'polypeptide(L)'
;MSPTKPDPFGPYPSPEELARGKRRAAVNLLVAAVAATLAVVAHRAVGDPRLVQTYLVAALLFLGAGLGPLVRVTRTGDFERTGSGAD
;
A
#
# COMPACT_ATOMS: atom_id res chain seq x y z
N MET A 1 13.58 16.91 27.74
CA MET A 1 13.68 16.05 26.54
C MET A 1 12.41 16.25 25.73
N SER A 2 12.51 16.84 24.54
CA SER A 2 11.34 17.01 23.67
C SER A 2 11.02 15.67 22.98
N PRO A 3 9.76 15.20 22.98
CA PRO A 3 9.42 13.97 22.26
C PRO A 3 9.60 14.22 20.77
N THR A 4 10.57 13.54 20.15
CA THR A 4 10.74 13.53 18.70
C THR A 4 9.43 13.07 18.07
N LYS A 5 8.79 13.96 17.30
CA LYS A 5 7.53 13.65 16.60
C LYS A 5 7.77 12.42 15.71
N PRO A 6 6.96 11.36 15.83
CA PRO A 6 7.08 10.21 14.93
C PRO A 6 6.93 10.67 13.49
N ASP A 7 7.92 10.40 12.63
CA ASP A 7 7.80 10.68 11.21
C ASP A 7 6.81 9.66 10.59
N PRO A 8 5.64 10.10 10.11
CA PRO A 8 4.66 9.20 9.51
C PRO A 8 5.16 8.52 8.24
N PHE A 9 6.24 9.03 7.64
CA PHE A 9 6.91 8.46 6.47
C PHE A 9 8.31 7.91 6.77
N GLY A 10 8.64 7.76 8.05
CA GLY A 10 9.88 7.14 8.51
C GLY A 10 9.91 5.63 8.27
N PRO A 11 11.09 5.00 8.41
CA PRO A 11 11.23 3.56 8.31
C PRO A 11 10.36 2.82 9.34
N TYR A 12 10.10 1.54 9.11
CA TYR A 12 9.43 0.70 10.10
C TYR A 12 10.37 0.47 11.29
N PRO A 13 9.85 0.50 12.53
CA PRO A 13 10.64 0.30 13.74
C PRO A 13 11.01 -1.17 13.99
N SER A 14 10.33 -2.12 13.33
CA SER A 14 10.58 -3.56 13.51
C SER A 14 10.29 -4.38 12.25
N PRO A 15 10.86 -5.60 12.14
CA PRO A 15 10.57 -6.52 11.04
C PRO A 15 9.09 -6.92 10.95
N GLU A 16 8.40 -7.09 12.09
CA GLU A 16 6.98 -7.40 12.13
C GLU A 16 6.13 -6.27 11.54
N GLU A 17 6.45 -5.01 11.88
CA GLU A 17 5.76 -3.86 11.32
C GLU A 17 6.03 -3.69 9.83
N LEU A 18 7.25 -3.98 9.36
CA LEU A 18 7.56 -4.03 7.94
C LEU A 18 6.74 -5.10 7.22
N ALA A 19 6.62 -6.31 7.77
CA ALA A 19 5.81 -7.37 7.18
C ALA A 19 4.32 -6.97 7.09
N ARG A 20 3.78 -6.34 8.15
CA ARG A 20 2.42 -5.77 8.13
C ARG A 20 2.29 -4.66 7.09
N GLY A 21 3.29 -3.79 6.97
CA GLY A 21 3.38 -2.74 5.95
C GLY A 21 3.34 -3.29 4.54
N LYS A 22 4.19 -4.28 4.23
CA LYS A 22 4.22 -5.00 2.95
C LYS A 22 2.87 -5.64 2.64
N ARG A 23 2.28 -6.36 3.60
CA ARG A 23 0.95 -6.99 3.44
C ARG A 23 -0.14 -5.96 3.16
N ARG A 24 -0.13 -4.84 3.89
CA ARG A 24 -1.11 -3.76 3.69
C ARG A 24 -0.97 -3.10 2.33
N ALA A 25 0.27 -2.83 1.88
CA ALA A 25 0.53 -2.34 0.53
C ALA A 25 0.00 -3.32 -0.52
N ALA A 26 0.31 -4.61 -0.39
CA ALA A 26 -0.13 -5.65 -1.32
C ALA A 26 -1.66 -5.78 -1.38
N VAL A 27 -2.34 -5.81 -0.23
CA VAL A 27 -3.82 -5.89 -0.18
C VAL A 27 -4.45 -4.66 -0.84
N ASN A 28 -3.94 -3.46 -0.55
CA ASN A 28 -4.45 -2.24 -1.16
C ASN A 28 -4.25 -2.22 -2.68
N LEU A 29 -3.08 -2.64 -3.17
CA LEU A 29 -2.82 -2.77 -4.61
C LEU A 29 -3.72 -3.82 -5.27
N LEU A 30 -3.95 -4.96 -4.61
CA LEU A 30 -4.83 -6.01 -5.10
C LEU A 30 -6.27 -5.50 -5.22
N VAL A 31 -6.80 -4.85 -4.18
CA VAL A 31 -8.15 -4.28 -4.20
C VAL A 31 -8.27 -3.22 -5.29
N ALA A 32 -7.24 -2.37 -5.47
CA ALA A 32 -7.22 -1.39 -6.55
C ALA A 32 -7.30 -2.04 -7.94
N ALA A 33 -6.55 -3.13 -8.17
CA ALA A 33 -6.58 -3.86 -9.43
C ALA A 33 -7.94 -4.54 -9.68
N VAL A 34 -8.56 -5.13 -8.65
CA VAL A 34 -9.90 -5.70 -8.76
C VAL A 34 -10.94 -4.62 -9.08
N ALA A 35 -10.88 -3.47 -8.38
CA ALA A 35 -11.79 -2.36 -8.65
C ALA A 35 -11.64 -1.81 -10.06
N ALA A 36 -10.41 -1.64 -10.56
CA ALA A 36 -10.17 -1.23 -11.95
C ALA A 36 -10.74 -2.26 -12.96
N THR A 37 -10.60 -3.55 -12.67
CA THR A 37 -11.18 -4.62 -13.50
C THR A 37 -12.70 -4.56 -13.50
N LEU A 38 -13.32 -4.34 -12.33
CA LEU A 38 -14.78 -4.15 -12.22
C LEU A 38 -15.26 -2.91 -12.96
N ALA A 39 -14.48 -1.83 -12.98
CA ALA A 39 -14.82 -0.65 -13.79
C ALA A 39 -14.87 -0.98 -15.29
N VAL A 40 -13.92 -1.78 -15.80
CA VAL A 40 -13.92 -2.25 -17.19
C VAL A 40 -15.14 -3.14 -17.47
N VAL A 41 -15.45 -4.07 -16.57
CA VAL A 41 -16.63 -4.95 -16.71
C VAL A 41 -17.92 -4.14 -16.67
N ALA A 42 -18.06 -3.18 -15.74
CA ALA A 42 -19.22 -2.29 -15.66
C ALA A 42 -19.39 -1.49 -16.96
N HIS A 43 -18.30 -0.98 -17.52
CA HIS A 43 -18.33 -0.24 -18.78
C HIS A 43 -18.73 -1.11 -19.98
N ARG A 44 -18.23 -2.35 -20.05
CA ARG A 44 -18.40 -3.24 -21.22
C ARG A 44 -19.65 -4.11 -21.18
N ALA A 45 -20.05 -4.58 -20.00
CA ALA A 45 -21.13 -5.56 -19.84
C ALA A 45 -22.42 -4.94 -19.28
N VAL A 46 -22.32 -3.95 -18.39
CA VAL A 46 -23.49 -3.35 -17.72
C VAL A 46 -23.93 -2.06 -18.41
N GLY A 47 -22.98 -1.23 -18.86
CA GLY A 47 -23.26 0.06 -19.48
C GLY A 47 -23.70 1.15 -18.49
N ASP A 48 -23.59 0.91 -17.17
CA ASP A 48 -23.94 1.90 -16.15
C ASP A 48 -22.73 2.80 -15.80
N PRO A 49 -22.77 4.10 -16.14
CA PRO A 49 -21.68 5.03 -15.87
C PRO A 49 -21.45 5.29 -14.37
N ARG A 50 -22.46 5.13 -13.52
CA ARG A 50 -22.32 5.34 -12.06
C ARG A 50 -21.45 4.24 -11.45
N LEU A 51 -21.71 2.98 -11.82
CA LEU A 51 -20.89 1.84 -11.40
C LEU A 51 -19.44 1.99 -11.84
N VAL A 52 -19.21 2.41 -13.08
CA VAL A 52 -17.85 2.69 -13.59
C VAL A 52 -17.14 3.74 -12.73
N GLN A 53 -17.80 4.86 -12.44
CA GLN A 53 -17.23 5.92 -11.60
C GLN A 53 -16.94 5.42 -10.18
N THR A 54 -17.86 4.70 -9.55
CA THR A 54 -17.66 4.15 -8.20
C THR A 54 -16.45 3.23 -8.15
N TYR A 55 -16.31 2.33 -9.12
CA TYR A 55 -15.17 1.41 -9.16
C TYR A 55 -13.85 2.11 -9.46
N LEU A 56 -13.83 3.12 -10.33
CA LEU A 56 -12.63 3.93 -10.57
C LEU A 56 -12.21 4.73 -9.33
N VAL A 57 -13.16 5.35 -8.63
CA VAL A 57 -12.88 6.05 -7.37
C VAL A 57 -12.33 5.08 -6.33
N ALA A 58 -12.93 3.90 -6.18
CA ALA A 58 -12.41 2.86 -5.30
C ALA A 58 -10.98 2.46 -5.69
N ALA A 59 -10.72 2.21 -6.98
CA ALA A 59 -9.39 1.86 -7.46
C ALA A 59 -8.35 2.92 -7.09
N LEU A 60 -8.67 4.20 -7.29
CA LEU A 60 -7.77 5.32 -6.94
C LEU A 60 -7.53 5.44 -5.43
N LEU A 61 -8.57 5.27 -4.61
CA LEU A 61 -8.44 5.35 -3.15
C LEU A 61 -7.57 4.22 -2.61
N PHE A 62 -7.78 2.99 -3.07
CA PHE A 62 -6.98 1.84 -2.64
C PHE A 62 -5.55 1.92 -3.18
N LEU A 63 -5.35 2.41 -4.41
CA LEU A 63 -4.01 2.66 -4.95
C LEU A 63 -3.26 3.69 -4.08
N GLY A 64 -3.90 4.83 -3.79
CA GLY A 64 -3.33 5.88 -2.94
C GLY A 64 -3.04 5.41 -1.52
N ALA A 65 -3.94 4.63 -0.91
CA ALA A 65 -3.75 4.04 0.42
C ALA A 65 -2.58 3.04 0.45
N GLY A 66 -2.22 2.43 -0.68
CA GLY A 66 -1.04 1.57 -0.83
C GLY A 66 0.28 2.34 -0.85
N LEU A 67 0.29 3.59 -1.33
CA LEU A 67 1.52 4.37 -1.52
C LEU A 67 2.25 4.67 -0.21
N GLY A 68 1.55 5.04 0.85
CA GLY A 68 2.17 5.35 2.15
C GLY A 68 2.99 4.19 2.70
N PRO A 69 2.38 3.00 2.90
CA PRO A 69 3.10 1.79 3.28
C PRO A 69 4.23 1.43 2.29
N LEU A 70 4.01 1.57 0.98
CA LEU A 70 5.02 1.27 -0.04
C LEU A 70 6.26 2.17 0.12
N VAL A 71 6.07 3.47 0.30
CA VAL A 71 7.15 4.44 0.54
C VAL A 71 7.92 4.07 1.82
N ARG A 72 7.22 3.72 2.89
CA ARG A 72 7.88 3.27 4.14
C ARG A 72 8.67 1.98 3.95
N VAL A 73 8.13 1.01 3.21
CA VAL A 73 8.85 -0.22 2.84
C VAL A 73 10.14 0.13 2.10
N THR A 74 10.08 0.99 1.09
CA THR A 74 11.28 1.39 0.31
C THR A 74 12.33 2.13 1.15
N ARG A 75 11.91 2.88 2.17
CA ARG A 75 12.82 3.61 3.08
C ARG A 75 13.40 2.73 4.20
N THR A 76 12.73 1.63 4.54
CA THR A 76 13.19 0.73 5.62
C THR A 76 14.36 -0.14 5.17
N GLY A 77 14.40 -0.52 3.89
CA GLY A 77 15.39 -1.48 3.39
C GLY A 77 15.21 -2.89 3.97
N ASP A 78 16.21 -3.75 3.77
CA ASP A 78 16.23 -5.11 4.32
C ASP A 78 16.90 -5.11 5.69
N PHE A 79 16.15 -5.49 6.74
CA PHE A 79 16.69 -5.72 8.08
C PHE A 79 17.76 -6.83 8.12
N GLU A 80 17.83 -7.68 7.10
CA GLU A 80 18.74 -8.84 7.04
C GLU A 80 20.22 -8.47 6.88
N ARG A 81 20.59 -7.22 6.56
CA ARG A 81 22.00 -6.85 6.35
C ARG A 81 22.82 -6.57 7.62
N THR A 82 22.20 -6.47 8.79
CA THR A 82 22.90 -6.09 10.03
C THR A 82 23.15 -7.24 11.01
N GLY A 83 22.80 -8.48 10.65
CA GLY A 83 22.93 -9.66 11.53
C GLY A 83 24.08 -10.62 11.24
N SER A 84 24.91 -10.38 10.21
CA SER A 84 25.97 -11.31 9.78
C SER A 84 27.32 -10.61 9.63
N GLY A 85 27.84 -10.09 10.73
CA GLY A 85 29.12 -9.39 10.75
C GLY A 85 29.64 -9.22 12.17
N ALA A 86 29.77 -10.34 12.90
CA ALA A 86 30.53 -10.43 14.13
C ALA A 86 31.02 -11.88 14.27
N ASP A 87 31.88 -12.27 13.33
CA ASP A 87 32.93 -13.26 13.58
C ASP A 87 34.15 -12.52 14.17
#